data_AF-A0A2U2PJZ1-F1
#
_entry.id   AF-A0A2U2PJZ1-F1
#
_cell.length_a   1.000
_cell.length_b   1.000
_cell.length_c   1.000
_cell.angle_alpha   90.00
_cell.angle_beta   90.00
_cell.angle_gamma   90.00
#
_symmetry.space_group_name_H-M   'P 1'
#
loop_
_entity.id
_entity.type
_entity.pdbx_description
1 polymer ?
#
loop_
_entity_poly.entity_id
_entity_poly.type
_entity_poly.pdbx_seq_one_letter_code
_entity_poly.pdbx_strand_id
1 'polypeptide(L)' 'MVEVITDVEPHVAAFRVSGSVTKEDYELVIVPTIGKLAESVEKIHFLLVIETDMSNFTGGAFLRIFG' A
#
# COMPACT_ATOMS: atom_id res chain seq x y z
N MET A 1 -5.65 -8.30 -4.24
CA MET A 1 -4.24 -8.67 -4.44
C MET A 1 -3.40 -7.41 -4.44
N VAL A 2 -2.27 -7.43 -3.72
CA VAL A 2 -1.36 -6.28 -3.59
C VAL A 2 0.02 -6.66 -4.11
N GLU A 3 0.57 -5.82 -4.98
CA GLU A 3 1.91 -5.96 -5.54
C GLU A 3 2.76 -4.75 -5.15
N VAL A 4 4.03 -4.97 -4.83
CA VAL A 4 4.98 -3.89 -4.55
C VAL A 4 5.64 -3.47 -5.86
N ILE A 5 5.63 -2.17 -6.16
CA ILE A 5 6.28 -1.59 -7.34
C ILE A 5 7.70 -1.21 -6.93
N THR A 6 8.72 -1.78 -7.57
CA THR A 6 10.14 -1.56 -7.22
C THR A 6 10.85 -0.56 -8.13
N ASP A 7 10.26 -0.21 -9.28
CA ASP A 7 10.79 0.80 -10.21
C ASP A 7 10.31 2.21 -9.82
N VAL A 8 10.67 2.62 -8.60
CA VAL A 8 10.34 3.93 -8.00
C VAL A 8 11.54 4.45 -7.22
N GLU A 9 11.54 5.73 -6.86
CA GLU A 9 12.62 6.32 -6.07
C GLU A 9 12.76 5.64 -4.69
N PRO A 10 13.97 5.58 -4.10
CA PRO A 10 14.23 4.83 -2.87
C PRO A 10 13.45 5.27 -1.62
N HIS A 11 12.76 6.40 -1.65
CA HIS A 11 11.94 6.94 -0.55
C HIS A 11 10.43 6.75 -0.79
N VAL A 12 10.07 6.01 -1.84
CA VAL A 12 8.68 5.79 -2.25
C VAL A 12 8.25 4.37 -1.88
N ALA A 13 7.19 4.26 -1.09
CA ALA A 13 6.46 3.02 -0.90
C ALA A 13 5.33 2.96 -1.93
N ALA A 14 5.53 2.19 -3.00
CA ALA A 14 4.60 2.09 -4.11
C ALA A 14 3.93 0.72 -4.17
N PHE A 15 2.59 0.72 -4.25
CA PHE A 15 1.79 -0.49 -4.31
C PHE A 15 0.80 -0.43 -5.48
N ARG A 16 0.65 -1.54 -6.17
CA ARG A 16 -0.43 -1.76 -7.15
C ARG A 16 -1.45 -2.70 -6.53
N VAL A 17 -2.72 -2.33 -6.61
CA VAL A 17 -3.81 -3.14 -6.07
C VAL A 17 -4.80 -3.50 -7.16
N SER A 18 -5.12 -4.79 -7.24
CA SER A 18 -6.13 -5.35 -8.15
C SER A 18 -7.20 -6.11 -7.36
N GLY A 19 -8.46 -6.01 -7.78
CA GLY A 19 -9.62 -6.62 -7.12
C GLY A 19 -9.95 -6.02 -5.74
N SER A 20 -10.15 -6.88 -4.74
CA SER A 20 -10.39 -6.47 -3.35
C SER A 20 -9.09 -6.54 -2.55
N VAL A 21 -8.79 -5.48 -1.78
CA VAL A 21 -7.68 -5.47 -0.82
C VAL A 21 -8.21 -5.99 0.51
N THR A 22 -7.58 -7.03 1.05
CA THR A 22 -7.97 -7.61 2.34
C THR A 22 -7.19 -7.00 3.49
N LYS A 23 -7.61 -7.29 4.72
CA LYS A 23 -6.84 -6.95 5.92
C LYS A 23 -5.47 -7.65 5.92
N GLU A 24 -5.41 -8.89 5.45
CA GLU A 24 -4.17 -9.67 5.38
C GLU A 24 -3.18 -9.07 4.38
N ASP A 25 -3.65 -8.60 3.22
CA ASP A 25 -2.82 -7.86 2.27
C ASP A 25 -2.16 -6.63 2.93
N TYR A 26 -2.91 -5.91 3.76
CA TYR A 26 -2.40 -4.76 4.48
C TYR A 26 -1.35 -5.15 5.53
N GLU A 27 -1.67 -6.12 6.39
CA GLU A 27 -0.80 -6.53 7.51
C GLU A 27 0.47 -7.26 7.06
N LEU A 28 0.39 -8.03 5.98
CA LEU A 28 1.50 -8.88 5.53
C LEU A 28 2.35 -8.26 4.42
N VAL A 29 1.82 -7.30 3.67
CA VAL A 29 2.55 -6.68 2.54
C VAL A 29 2.80 -5.20 2.76
N ILE A 30 1.75 -4.42 3.02
CA ILE A 30 1.85 -2.95 3.08
C ILE A 30 2.64 -2.51 4.32
N VAL A 31 2.23 -2.93 5.51
CA VAL A 31 2.86 -2.52 6.77
C VAL A 31 4.36 -2.91 6.83
N PRO A 32 4.76 -4.15 6.52
CA PRO A 32 6.17 -4.53 6.58
C PRO A 32 7.04 -3.78 5.55
N THR A 33 6.48 -3.46 4.38
CA THR A 33 7.20 -2.72 3.34
C THR A 33 7.44 -1.27 3.76
N ILE A 34 6.43 -0.60 4.31
CA ILE A 34 6.56 0.75 4.88
C ILE A 34 7.54 0.73 6.06
N GLY A 35 7.44 -0.27 6.95
CA GLY A 35 8.33 -0.40 8.11
C GLY A 35 9.80 -0.50 7.71
N LYS A 36 10.14 -1.36 6.75
CA LYS A 36 11.50 -1.47 6.21
C LYS A 36 12.00 -0.17 5.59
N LEU A 37 11.13 0.55 4.91
CA LEU A 37 11.48 1.83 4.30
C LEU A 37 11.73 2.91 5.37
N ALA A 38 10.90 2.94 6.42
CA ALA A 38 11.01 3.88 7.54
C ALA A 38 12.33 3.74 8.32
N GLU A 39 12.95 2.55 8.31
CA GLU A 39 14.29 2.35 8.88
C GLU A 39 15.38 3.10 8.10
N SER A 40 15.15 3.40 6.83
CA SER A 40 16.16 3.94 5.90
C SER A 40 15.92 5.41 5.52
N VAL A 41 14.70 5.91 5.64
CA VAL A 41 14.34 7.29 5.25
C VAL A 41 13.50 7.99 6.31
N GLU A 42 13.72 9.29 6.49
CA GLU A 42 12.96 10.12 7.43
C GLU A 42 11.51 10.34 6.97
N LYS A 43 11.29 10.40 5.64
CA LYS A 43 9.99 10.68 5.04
C LYS A 43 9.70 9.69 3.92
N ILE A 44 8.50 9.14 3.97
CA ILE A 44 8.01 8.18 2.98
C ILE A 44 7.00 8.88 2.08
N HIS A 45 7.19 8.77 0.77
CA HIS A 45 6.15 9.06 -0.19
C HIS A 45 5.35 7.79 -0.45
N PHE A 46 4.03 7.86 -0.26
CA PHE A 46 3.15 6.71 -0.45
C PHE A 46 2.45 6.83 -1.80
N LEU A 47 2.61 5.82 -2.66
CA LEU A 47 1.94 5.72 -3.95
C LEU A 47 1.07 4.47 -4.00
N LEU A 48 -0.20 4.65 -4.35
CA LEU A 48 -1.15 3.55 -4.50
C LEU A 48 -1.79 3.62 -5.89
N VAL A 49 -1.52 2.62 -6.71
CA VAL A 49 -2.13 2.45 -8.03
C VAL A 49 -3.30 1.48 -7.88
N ILE A 50 -4.52 1.96 -8.14
CA ILE A 50 -5.75 1.17 -8.01
C ILE A 50 -6.18 0.74 -9.41
N GLU A 51 -6.02 -0.54 -9.71
CA GLU A 51 -6.46 -1.17 -10.96
C GLU A 51 -7.74 -1.99 -10.72
N THR A 52 -8.73 -1.34 -10.10
CA THR A 52 -10.01 -1.96 -9.70
C THR A 52 -11.13 -0.96 -9.91
N ASP A 53 -12.36 -1.48 -10.04
CA ASP A 53 -13.53 -0.64 -9.90
C ASP A 53 -13.56 -0.10 -8.46
N MET A 54 -13.59 1.23 -8.28
CA MET A 54 -13.53 1.92 -6.97
C MET A 54 -14.58 1.41 -5.96
N SER A 55 -15.61 0.74 -6.44
CA SER A 55 -16.63 0.04 -5.67
C SER A 55 -16.12 -1.20 -4.91
N ASN A 56 -15.05 -1.87 -5.41
CA ASN A 56 -14.39 -3.01 -4.78
C ASN A 56 -13.16 -2.62 -3.94
N PHE A 57 -12.58 -1.45 -4.22
CA PHE A 57 -11.68 -0.82 -3.27
C PHE A 57 -12.55 -0.31 -2.13
N THR A 58 -12.64 -1.06 -1.05
CA THR A 58 -13.22 -0.54 0.19
C THR A 58 -12.29 0.57 0.68
N GLY A 59 -12.43 1.79 0.12
CA GLY A 59 -11.76 2.99 0.63
C GLY A 59 -12.08 3.20 2.11
N GLY A 60 -13.23 2.67 2.56
CA GLY A 60 -13.58 2.55 3.98
C GLY A 60 -12.75 1.52 4.78
N ALA A 61 -12.20 0.46 4.19
CA ALA A 61 -11.24 -0.43 4.85
C ALA A 61 -9.88 0.24 4.99
N PHE A 62 -9.40 0.95 3.96
CA PHE A 62 -8.16 1.73 4.04
C PHE A 62 -8.26 2.84 5.09
N LEU A 63 -9.33 3.66 5.07
CA LEU A 63 -9.54 4.71 6.07
C LEU A 63 -9.81 4.17 7.50
N ARG A 64 -10.45 3.00 7.67
CA ARG A 64 -10.63 2.37 8.99
C ARG A 64 -9.34 1.84 9.60
N ILE A 65 -8.36 1.53 8.77
CA ILE A 65 -7.07 1.00 9.23
C ILE A 65 -6.12 2.13 9.65
N PHE A 66 -6.22 3.30 9.00
CA PHE A 66 -5.43 4.49 9.34
C PHE A 66 -6.11 5.46 10.32
N GLY A 67 -7.42 5.33 10.54
CA GLY A 67 -8.24 6.18 11.41
C GLY A 67 -8.37 5.69 12.84
#